data_AF-A0A5A7QQ08-F1
#
_entry.id   AF-A0A5A7QQ08-F1
#
_cell.length_a   1.000
_cell.length_b   1.000
_cell.length_c   1.000
_cell.angle_alpha   90.00
_cell.angle_beta   90.00
_cell.angle_gamma   90.00
#
_symmetry.space_group_name_H-M   'P 1'
#
loop_
_entity.id
_entity.type
_entity.pdbx_description
1 polymer ?
#
loop_
_entity_poly.entity_id
_entity_poly.type
_entity_poly.pdbx_seq_one_letter_code
_entity_poly.pdbx_strand_id
1 'polypeptide(L)'
;MVSELTQRSPHEAENPFEANLRESFCSIEPNLRPPFPLTIPTPEQYSNLNRAILYGILTEPNFFKVHIKHLHGIVTDGYEYFTGLLVSLALKSYDKLVGPARRQLVLAAHEMVRVSAVGLDCLLVALLRRIYGGDFTEENLWLCLEMLCLFSGERAILLEEQPSILTGALYVFLRLLADHCRASGMPKVESLRKMEIDFCVKMLRENFSMCLTIGKDLVRLLQDLVHIPEFRTFWRDLLYNPSSFGVDGFSDISMIYRTQTPKWYFSLRITPEMESRLRFLMTRVKFGSQKRYQMWFTKKFLAAPEKNSVIIDIVRFICCAHHPSNDVIHSDIIPRWALLGWLLKSSVKNYIEANSKLALFYDWLFFDEKVDSTIMNVEPAVLLMVHSLPKYADITNSLLEFLFILLDGYDLERKELVARGICGAFRALLRKGVVQSWDILISCDMVSSNLKERLVKLLSDC
;
A
#
# COMPACT_ATOMS: atom_id res chain seq x y z
N MET A 1 6.55 -5.33 38.95
CA MET A 1 5.45 -6.02 38.24
C MET A 1 5.77 -5.92 36.76
N VAL A 2 5.96 -7.04 36.07
CA VAL A 2 6.36 -7.04 34.65
C VAL A 2 5.22 -6.45 33.83
N SER A 3 5.49 -5.40 33.05
CA SER A 3 4.46 -4.72 32.25
C SER A 3 4.06 -5.61 31.07
N GLU A 4 2.75 -5.75 30.82
CA GLU A 4 2.24 -6.48 29.65
C GLU A 4 2.52 -5.71 28.35
N LEU A 5 2.99 -6.40 27.31
CA LEU A 5 3.30 -5.78 26.02
C LEU A 5 2.06 -5.59 25.16
N THR A 6 1.08 -6.48 25.28
CA THR A 6 -0.16 -6.40 24.52
C THR A 6 -1.41 -6.26 25.39
N GLN A 7 -2.41 -5.56 24.85
CA GLN A 7 -3.76 -5.59 25.41
C GLN A 7 -4.39 -6.95 25.11
N ARG A 8 -4.74 -7.70 26.15
CA ARG A 8 -5.32 -9.03 26.04
C ARG A 8 -6.77 -9.04 26.54
N SER A 9 -7.68 -9.55 25.73
CA SER A 9 -9.06 -9.80 26.18
C SER A 9 -9.13 -11.09 27.02
N PRO A 10 -10.08 -11.23 27.98
CA PRO A 10 -10.16 -12.41 28.85
C PRO A 10 -10.25 -13.76 28.13
N HIS A 11 -10.84 -13.79 26.93
CA HIS A 11 -11.02 -15.00 26.12
C HIS A 11 -9.88 -15.26 25.13
N GLU A 12 -8.89 -14.37 25.06
CA GLU A 12 -7.82 -14.44 24.09
C GLU A 12 -6.68 -15.31 24.63
N ALA A 13 -6.17 -16.22 23.80
CA ALA A 13 -5.00 -17.02 24.15
C ALA A 13 -3.76 -16.11 24.27
N GLU A 14 -2.81 -16.52 25.12
CA GLU A 14 -1.54 -15.81 25.22
C GLU A 14 -0.77 -15.89 23.90
N ASN A 15 -0.18 -14.78 23.49
CA ASN A 15 0.65 -14.76 22.29
C ASN A 15 1.98 -15.47 22.57
N PRO A 16 2.28 -16.60 21.92
CA PRO A 16 3.51 -17.36 22.20
C PRO A 16 4.78 -16.54 21.97
N PHE A 17 4.75 -15.61 21.02
CA PHE A 17 5.88 -14.73 20.73
C PHE A 17 6.14 -13.78 21.90
N GLU A 18 5.09 -13.15 22.45
CA GLU A 18 5.21 -12.27 23.62
C GLU A 18 5.64 -13.04 24.86
N ALA A 19 5.03 -14.21 25.12
CA ALA A 19 5.40 -15.06 26.24
C ALA A 19 6.90 -15.41 26.20
N ASN A 20 7.42 -15.78 25.02
CA ASN A 20 8.82 -16.11 24.84
C ASN A 20 9.76 -14.90 25.11
N LEU A 21 9.39 -13.70 24.65
CA LEU A 21 10.15 -12.49 24.97
C LEU A 21 10.17 -12.20 26.47
N ARG A 22 9.01 -12.34 27.13
CA ARG A 22 8.86 -12.11 28.58
C ARG A 22 9.64 -13.12 29.40
N GLU A 23 9.56 -14.40 29.05
CA GLU A 23 10.33 -15.47 29.70
C GLU A 23 11.83 -15.24 29.55
N SER A 24 12.27 -14.89 28.33
CA SER A 24 13.67 -14.54 28.07
C SER A 24 14.12 -13.39 28.99
N PHE A 25 13.34 -12.30 29.09
CA PHE A 25 13.62 -11.18 29.97
C PHE A 25 13.71 -11.59 31.44
N CYS A 26 12.69 -12.25 31.98
CA CYS A 26 12.66 -12.67 33.39
C CYS A 26 13.81 -13.62 33.74
N SER A 27 14.25 -14.46 32.80
CA SER A 27 15.33 -15.42 33.04
C SER A 27 16.71 -14.78 33.22
N ILE A 28 16.95 -13.61 32.63
CA ILE A 28 18.28 -12.97 32.61
C ILE A 28 18.24 -11.47 32.93
N GLU A 29 17.16 -10.95 33.52
CA GLU A 29 17.00 -9.54 33.88
C GLU A 29 18.22 -8.95 34.62
N PRO A 30 18.85 -9.64 35.60
CA PRO A 30 20.05 -9.11 36.26
C PRO A 30 21.23 -8.89 35.31
N ASN A 31 21.33 -9.67 34.24
CA ASN A 31 22.39 -9.58 33.23
C ASN A 31 22.11 -8.48 32.18
N LEU A 32 20.95 -7.84 32.20
CA LEU A 32 20.60 -6.73 31.32
C LEU A 32 21.03 -5.36 31.89
N ARG A 33 21.80 -5.36 32.98
CA ARG A 33 22.35 -4.16 33.62
C ARG A 33 23.89 -4.21 33.63
N PRO A 34 24.57 -3.06 33.56
CA PRO A 34 26.02 -3.03 33.72
C PRO A 34 26.47 -3.57 35.09
N PRO A 35 27.64 -4.21 35.19
CA PRO A 35 28.58 -4.48 34.09
C PRO A 35 28.11 -5.65 33.20
N PHE A 36 28.24 -5.48 31.88
CA PHE A 36 27.88 -6.53 30.94
C PHE A 36 28.98 -7.60 30.87
N PRO A 37 28.63 -8.89 30.71
CA PRO A 37 29.61 -9.95 30.52
C PRO A 37 30.47 -9.68 29.28
N LEU A 38 31.79 -9.88 29.40
CA LEU A 38 32.74 -9.76 28.28
C LEU A 38 32.85 -11.07 27.46
N THR A 39 32.15 -12.12 27.89
CA THR A 39 32.13 -13.42 27.22
C THR A 39 31.28 -13.37 25.95
N ILE A 40 31.81 -13.89 24.84
CA ILE A 40 31.05 -14.05 23.61
C ILE A 40 29.91 -15.06 23.86
N PRO A 41 28.65 -14.70 23.64
CA PRO A 41 27.53 -15.61 23.87
C PRO A 41 27.53 -16.75 22.85
N THR A 42 27.13 -17.95 23.29
CA THR A 42 26.76 -19.04 22.38
C THR A 42 25.53 -18.65 21.53
N PRO A 43 25.25 -19.32 20.39
CA PRO A 43 24.08 -18.99 19.56
C PRO A 43 22.74 -19.00 20.30
N GLU A 44 22.56 -19.91 21.26
CA GLU A 44 21.35 -19.99 22.09
C GLU A 44 21.28 -18.81 23.08
N GLN A 45 22.39 -18.51 23.75
CA GLN A 45 22.50 -17.36 24.65
C GLN A 45 22.29 -16.04 23.90
N TYR A 46 22.85 -15.91 22.69
CA TYR A 46 22.66 -14.74 21.82
C TYR A 46 21.18 -14.53 21.50
N SER A 47 20.50 -15.60 21.10
CA SER A 47 19.07 -15.57 20.80
C SER A 47 18.25 -15.17 22.04
N ASN A 48 18.57 -15.75 23.21
CA ASN A 48 17.89 -15.43 24.46
C ASN A 48 18.14 -13.97 24.90
N LEU A 49 19.38 -13.49 24.78
CA LEU A 49 19.76 -12.11 25.08
C LEU A 49 19.02 -11.11 24.20
N ASN A 50 18.96 -11.34 22.88
CA ASN A 50 18.25 -10.45 21.97
C ASN A 50 16.75 -10.33 22.30
N ARG A 51 16.10 -11.44 22.66
CA ARG A 51 14.69 -11.45 23.09
C ARG A 51 14.47 -10.70 24.39
N ALA A 52 15.35 -10.92 25.36
CA ALA A 52 15.32 -10.22 26.64
C ALA A 52 15.57 -8.72 26.47
N ILE A 53 16.59 -8.33 25.70
CA ILE A 53 16.91 -6.93 25.36
C ILE A 53 15.72 -6.27 24.67
N LEU A 54 15.09 -6.94 23.70
CA LEU A 54 13.91 -6.41 23.01
C LEU A 54 12.75 -6.18 23.99
N TYR A 55 12.45 -7.15 24.85
CA TYR A 55 11.40 -6.98 25.86
C TYR A 55 11.71 -5.78 26.76
N GLY A 56 12.95 -5.69 27.25
CA GLY A 56 13.44 -4.58 28.06
C GLY A 56 13.30 -3.22 27.36
N ILE A 57 13.64 -3.13 26.07
CA ILE A 57 13.45 -1.92 25.25
C ILE A 57 11.98 -1.50 25.23
N LEU A 58 11.07 -2.46 25.08
CA LEU A 58 9.64 -2.20 24.95
C LEU A 58 8.96 -1.85 26.28
N THR A 59 9.42 -2.43 27.40
CA THR A 59 8.78 -2.24 28.72
C THR A 59 9.50 -1.24 29.63
N GLU A 60 10.76 -0.93 29.37
CA GLU A 60 11.58 -0.11 30.26
C GLU A 60 12.16 1.15 29.57
N PRO A 61 11.33 2.17 29.27
CA PRO A 61 11.78 3.36 28.53
C PRO A 61 13.01 4.06 29.09
N ASN A 62 13.13 4.10 30.42
CA ASN A 62 14.25 4.75 31.11
C ASN A 62 15.59 4.03 30.88
N PHE A 63 15.55 2.75 30.53
CA PHE A 63 16.73 1.91 30.26
C PHE A 63 16.99 1.70 28.77
N PHE A 64 16.25 2.35 27.86
CA PHE A 64 16.40 2.20 26.41
C PHE A 64 17.87 2.28 25.96
N LYS A 65 18.58 3.33 26.37
CA LYS A 65 20.00 3.52 26.01
C LYS A 65 20.91 2.42 26.57
N VAL A 66 20.57 1.84 27.72
CA VAL A 66 21.34 0.75 28.34
C VAL A 66 21.14 -0.53 27.53
N HIS A 67 19.90 -0.84 27.16
CA HIS A 67 19.56 -2.00 26.34
C HIS A 67 20.16 -1.92 24.94
N ILE A 68 20.11 -0.76 24.29
CA ILE A 68 20.75 -0.53 22.98
C ILE A 68 22.28 -0.68 23.06
N LYS A 69 22.92 -0.14 24.11
CA LYS A 69 24.36 -0.36 24.33
C LYS A 69 24.70 -1.83 24.52
N HIS A 70 23.86 -2.58 25.25
CA HIS A 70 24.05 -4.01 25.44
C HIS A 70 23.93 -4.74 24.09
N LEU A 71 22.90 -4.42 23.30
CA LEU A 71 22.73 -4.96 21.95
C LEU A 71 23.99 -4.76 21.10
N HIS A 72 24.47 -3.52 20.99
CA HIS A 72 25.69 -3.22 20.23
C HIS A 72 26.92 -4.00 20.71
N GLY A 73 27.02 -4.25 22.02
CA GLY A 73 28.13 -5.00 22.60
C GLY A 73 28.12 -6.51 22.30
N ILE A 74 26.96 -7.08 21.96
CA ILE A 74 26.82 -8.53 21.73
C ILE A 74 26.62 -8.92 20.27
N VAL A 75 26.35 -7.96 19.38
CA VAL A 75 25.96 -8.22 17.99
C VAL A 75 27.07 -8.92 17.21
N THR A 76 26.68 -9.98 16.51
CA THR A 76 27.58 -10.79 15.66
C THR A 76 27.01 -11.06 14.26
N ASP A 77 25.76 -10.70 14.00
CA ASP A 77 24.99 -11.01 12.79
C ASP A 77 24.50 -9.75 12.05
N GLY A 78 25.14 -8.60 12.28
CA GLY A 78 24.69 -7.34 11.69
C GLY A 78 23.27 -6.94 12.13
N TYR A 79 22.87 -7.34 13.34
CA TYR A 79 21.54 -7.11 13.93
C TYR A 79 20.40 -7.91 13.28
N GLU A 80 20.67 -8.83 12.35
CA GLU A 80 19.65 -9.56 11.58
C GLU A 80 18.57 -10.20 12.47
N TYR A 81 18.99 -10.92 13.51
CA TYR A 81 18.04 -11.57 14.42
C TYR A 81 17.17 -10.56 15.17
N PHE A 82 17.78 -9.49 15.69
CA PHE A 82 17.07 -8.44 16.42
C PHE A 82 16.06 -7.72 15.53
N THR A 83 16.47 -7.33 14.33
CA THR A 83 15.60 -6.73 13.32
C THR A 83 14.46 -7.67 12.94
N GLY A 84 14.72 -8.97 12.80
CA GLY A 84 13.71 -10.00 12.56
C GLY A 84 12.65 -10.07 13.68
N LEU A 85 13.05 -9.90 14.94
CA LEU A 85 12.11 -9.80 16.05
C LEU A 85 11.24 -8.53 15.97
N LEU A 86 11.83 -7.38 15.63
CA LEU A 86 11.08 -6.13 15.41
C LEU A 86 10.08 -6.26 14.26
N VAL A 87 10.47 -6.88 13.14
CA VAL A 87 9.59 -7.18 12.00
C VAL A 87 8.43 -8.07 12.46
N SER A 88 8.70 -9.12 13.24
CA SER A 88 7.67 -10.02 13.77
C SER A 88 6.66 -9.25 14.65
N LEU A 89 7.13 -8.36 15.53
CA LEU A 89 6.27 -7.48 16.32
C LEU A 89 5.43 -6.57 15.44
N ALA A 90 6.09 -5.88 14.51
CA ALA A 90 5.46 -4.96 13.58
C ALA A 90 4.41 -5.68 12.72
N LEU A 91 4.59 -6.93 12.29
CA LEU A 91 3.64 -7.65 11.43
C LEU A 91 2.57 -8.44 12.17
N LYS A 92 2.85 -8.98 13.36
CA LYS A 92 1.93 -9.92 14.04
C LYS A 92 1.23 -9.34 15.25
N SER A 93 1.85 -8.36 15.94
CA SER A 93 1.38 -7.91 17.26
C SER A 93 1.08 -6.41 17.35
N TYR A 94 1.46 -5.61 16.35
CA TYR A 94 1.37 -4.14 16.41
C TYR A 94 0.02 -3.60 16.89
N ASP A 95 -1.09 -4.08 16.31
CA ASP A 95 -2.44 -3.60 16.65
C ASP A 95 -2.82 -3.89 18.11
N LYS A 96 -2.15 -4.83 18.77
CA LYS A 96 -2.37 -5.19 20.17
C LYS A 96 -1.34 -4.57 21.12
N LEU A 97 -0.21 -4.08 20.63
CA LEU A 97 0.81 -3.46 21.47
C LEU A 97 0.24 -2.27 22.23
N VAL A 98 0.62 -2.14 23.50
CA VAL A 98 0.30 -0.95 24.29
C VAL A 98 1.03 0.27 23.74
N GLY A 99 0.46 1.47 23.92
CA GLY A 99 1.00 2.73 23.37
C GLY A 99 2.49 2.97 23.66
N PRO A 100 2.99 2.79 24.91
CA PRO A 100 4.42 2.90 25.21
C PRO A 100 5.30 1.92 24.42
N ALA A 101 4.88 0.67 24.26
CA ALA A 101 5.63 -0.33 23.51
C ALA A 101 5.69 0.00 22.01
N ARG A 102 4.61 0.56 21.43
CA ARG A 102 4.63 1.04 20.04
C ARG A 102 5.63 2.18 19.83
N ARG A 103 5.69 3.13 20.76
CA ARG A 103 6.71 4.20 20.74
C ARG A 103 8.13 3.62 20.76
N GLN A 104 8.37 2.64 21.62
CA GLN A 104 9.67 2.00 21.73
C GLN A 104 10.05 1.17 20.50
N LEU A 105 9.09 0.50 19.86
CA LEU A 105 9.30 -0.18 18.60
C LEU A 105 9.80 0.78 17.50
N VAL A 106 9.19 1.96 17.40
CA VAL A 106 9.61 2.98 16.41
C VAL A 106 10.98 3.58 16.77
N LEU A 107 11.25 3.84 18.05
CA LEU A 107 12.56 4.28 18.51
C LEU A 107 13.66 3.24 18.23
N ALA A 108 13.38 1.96 18.45
CA ALA A 108 14.30 0.88 18.08
C ALA A 108 14.55 0.84 16.57
N ALA A 109 13.52 1.10 15.75
CA ALA A 109 13.68 1.18 14.30
C ALA A 109 14.62 2.33 13.88
N HIS A 110 14.56 3.50 14.52
CA HIS A 110 15.55 4.57 14.28
C HIS A 110 16.98 4.11 14.55
N GLU A 111 17.22 3.41 15.66
CA GLU A 111 18.57 2.90 15.96
C GLU A 111 19.01 1.86 14.93
N MET A 112 18.10 0.99 14.46
CA MET A 112 18.42 0.01 13.41
C MET A 112 18.76 0.67 12.07
N VAL A 113 18.17 1.82 11.74
CA VAL A 113 18.57 2.61 10.57
C VAL A 113 20.00 3.13 10.73
N ARG A 114 20.32 3.72 11.89
CA ARG A 114 21.63 4.36 12.14
C ARG A 114 22.81 3.40 12.09
N VAL A 115 22.58 2.14 12.42
CA VAL A 115 23.60 1.09 12.35
C VAL A 115 23.54 0.28 11.07
N SER A 116 22.71 0.68 10.10
CA SER A 116 22.49 -0.03 8.83
C SER A 116 22.22 -1.52 9.04
N ALA A 117 21.32 -1.84 9.98
CA ALA A 117 21.01 -3.21 10.36
C ALA A 117 20.52 -4.05 9.17
N VAL A 118 20.90 -5.33 9.15
CA VAL A 118 20.39 -6.30 8.16
C VAL A 118 18.88 -6.48 8.36
N GLY A 119 18.13 -6.50 7.25
CA GLY A 119 16.67 -6.62 7.25
C GLY A 119 15.90 -5.31 7.53
N LEU A 120 16.58 -4.15 7.48
CA LEU A 120 15.97 -2.85 7.68
C LEU A 120 14.81 -2.58 6.72
N ASP A 121 14.95 -3.01 5.47
CA ASP A 121 13.92 -2.91 4.44
C ASP A 121 12.59 -3.54 4.88
N CYS A 122 12.65 -4.76 5.39
CA CYS A 122 11.50 -5.50 5.89
C CYS A 122 10.86 -4.79 7.10
N LEU A 123 11.67 -4.22 8.00
CA LEU A 123 11.19 -3.49 9.18
C LEU A 123 10.45 -2.22 8.77
N LEU A 124 11.04 -1.41 7.90
CA LEU A 124 10.45 -0.16 7.45
C LEU A 124 9.18 -0.40 6.62
N VAL A 125 9.16 -1.43 5.77
CA VAL A 125 7.94 -1.86 5.06
C VAL A 125 6.87 -2.29 6.07
N ALA A 126 7.22 -3.10 7.08
CA ALA A 126 6.27 -3.55 8.08
C ALA A 126 5.63 -2.37 8.84
N LEU A 127 6.42 -1.35 9.21
CA LEU A 127 5.94 -0.15 9.90
C LEU A 127 5.13 0.78 9.00
N LEU A 128 5.58 1.03 7.76
CA LEU A 128 4.81 1.81 6.78
C LEU A 128 3.41 1.22 6.55
N ARG A 129 3.33 -0.12 6.50
CA ARG A 129 2.07 -0.86 6.35
C ARG A 129 1.17 -0.84 7.59
N ARG A 130 1.59 -0.20 8.69
CA ARG A 130 0.76 0.08 9.87
C ARG A 130 0.06 1.41 9.83
N ILE A 131 0.38 2.26 8.85
CA ILE A 131 -0.30 3.52 8.66
C ILE A 131 -1.57 3.29 7.84
N TYR A 132 -2.73 3.52 8.45
CA TYR A 132 -4.03 3.36 7.83
C TYR A 132 -4.39 4.62 7.02
N GLY A 133 -4.78 4.44 5.75
CA GLY A 133 -5.35 5.52 4.94
C GLY A 133 -6.74 5.93 5.44
N GLY A 134 -7.05 7.23 5.41
CA GLY A 134 -8.33 7.78 5.87
C GLY A 134 -8.61 7.62 7.38
N ASP A 135 -7.60 7.25 8.19
CA ASP A 135 -7.71 7.14 9.64
C ASP A 135 -7.01 8.33 10.33
N PHE A 136 -7.80 9.23 10.91
CA PHE A 136 -7.29 10.43 11.58
C PHE A 136 -7.23 10.29 13.11
N THR A 137 -7.21 9.06 13.63
CA THR A 137 -6.97 8.83 15.05
C THR A 137 -5.57 9.31 15.46
N GLU A 138 -5.44 9.77 16.71
CA GLU A 138 -4.18 10.26 17.27
C GLU A 138 -3.03 9.25 17.14
N GLU A 139 -3.31 7.96 17.33
CA GLU A 139 -2.29 6.92 17.20
C GLU A 139 -1.80 6.74 15.76
N ASN A 140 -2.70 6.82 14.77
CA ASN A 140 -2.33 6.70 13.37
C ASN A 140 -1.55 7.93 12.89
N LEU A 141 -2.02 9.13 13.24
CA LEU A 141 -1.32 10.40 12.94
C LEU A 141 0.05 10.48 13.61
N TRP A 142 0.17 9.99 14.84
CA TRP A 142 1.45 9.86 15.52
C TRP A 142 2.42 8.95 14.75
N LEU A 143 1.97 7.76 14.32
CA LEU A 143 2.82 6.86 13.53
C LEU A 143 3.22 7.49 12.19
N CYS A 144 2.30 8.17 11.49
CA CYS A 144 2.63 8.94 10.28
C CYS A 144 3.79 9.90 10.54
N LEU A 145 3.67 10.69 11.61
CA LEU A 145 4.67 11.69 11.98
C LEU A 145 6.02 11.06 12.28
N GLU A 146 6.07 10.03 13.12
CA GLU A 146 7.35 9.40 13.49
C GLU A 146 8.03 8.74 12.29
N MET A 147 7.27 8.05 11.43
CA MET A 147 7.83 7.48 10.21
C MET A 147 8.35 8.58 9.27
N LEU A 148 7.63 9.69 9.15
CA LEU A 148 8.07 10.84 8.35
C LEU A 148 9.36 11.46 8.91
N CYS A 149 9.46 11.59 10.24
CA CYS A 149 10.66 12.04 10.93
C CYS A 149 11.84 11.07 10.69
N LEU A 150 11.61 9.76 10.73
CA LEU A 150 12.61 8.73 10.41
C LEU A 150 13.13 8.89 8.98
N PHE A 151 12.24 8.93 7.99
CA PHE A 151 12.63 9.03 6.58
C PHE A 151 13.27 10.38 6.22
N SER A 152 12.86 11.46 6.89
CA SER A 152 13.43 12.78 6.67
C SER A 152 14.77 12.97 7.38
N GLY A 153 14.87 12.49 8.63
CA GLY A 153 16.04 12.64 9.48
C GLY A 153 17.20 11.73 9.06
N GLU A 154 16.91 10.47 8.75
CA GLU A 154 17.91 9.47 8.38
C GLU A 154 18.04 9.31 6.84
N ARG A 155 17.58 10.31 6.07
CA ARG A 155 17.50 10.25 4.59
C ARG A 155 18.83 9.90 3.94
N ALA A 156 19.94 10.46 4.42
CA ALA A 156 21.25 10.24 3.81
C ALA A 156 21.65 8.76 3.85
N ILE A 157 21.50 8.12 5.02
CA ILE A 157 21.76 6.70 5.23
C ILE A 157 20.83 5.87 4.34
N LEU A 158 19.53 6.18 4.34
CA LEU A 158 18.56 5.44 3.55
C LEU A 158 18.75 5.60 2.03
N LEU A 159 19.31 6.72 1.58
CA LEU A 159 19.60 6.95 0.16
C LEU A 159 20.77 6.08 -0.32
N GLU A 160 21.76 5.88 0.53
CA GLU A 160 22.93 5.03 0.26
C GLU A 160 22.59 3.54 0.39
N GLU A 161 21.95 3.16 1.50
CA GLU A 161 21.75 1.75 1.86
C GLU A 161 20.45 1.15 1.31
N GLN A 162 19.36 1.92 1.30
CA GLN A 162 18.00 1.42 1.03
C GLN A 162 17.18 2.34 0.09
N PRO A 163 17.70 2.69 -1.10
CA PRO A 163 17.06 3.66 -2.01
C PRO A 163 15.63 3.29 -2.42
N SER A 164 15.36 1.99 -2.61
CA SER A 164 14.01 1.52 -2.96
C SER A 164 13.00 1.81 -1.84
N ILE A 165 13.39 1.69 -0.58
CA ILE A 165 12.48 1.94 0.56
C ILE A 165 12.10 3.41 0.66
N LEU A 166 13.00 4.34 0.32
CA LEU A 166 12.64 5.76 0.23
C LEU A 166 11.57 6.02 -0.84
N THR A 167 11.64 5.35 -2.00
CA THR A 167 10.57 5.46 -3.00
C THR A 167 9.26 4.84 -2.50
N GLY A 168 9.34 3.79 -1.68
CA GLY A 168 8.18 3.21 -1.00
C GLY A 168 7.56 4.19 0.00
N ALA A 169 8.38 4.89 0.78
CA ALA A 169 7.94 5.94 1.68
C ALA A 169 7.27 7.09 0.91
N LEU A 170 7.88 7.56 -0.20
CA LEU A 170 7.26 8.55 -1.09
C LEU A 170 5.88 8.08 -1.58
N TYR A 171 5.77 6.84 -2.06
CA TYR A 171 4.50 6.26 -2.51
C TYR A 171 3.43 6.28 -1.40
N VAL A 172 3.82 5.92 -0.17
CA VAL A 172 2.95 5.96 1.01
C VAL A 172 2.52 7.39 1.34
N PHE A 173 3.47 8.33 1.45
CA PHE A 173 3.18 9.70 1.88
C PHE A 173 2.42 10.52 0.84
N LEU A 174 2.67 10.34 -0.47
CA LEU A 174 1.84 10.96 -1.51
C LEU A 174 0.36 10.54 -1.36
N ARG A 175 0.13 9.25 -1.07
CA ARG A 175 -1.22 8.72 -0.86
C ARG A 175 -1.86 9.25 0.43
N LEU A 176 -1.14 9.26 1.54
CA LEU A 176 -1.65 9.76 2.84
C LEU A 176 -1.93 11.25 2.79
N LEU A 177 -1.04 12.03 2.18
CA LEU A 177 -1.18 13.46 2.00
C LEU A 177 -2.51 13.82 1.32
N ALA A 178 -2.94 13.02 0.35
CA ALA A 178 -4.24 13.18 -0.29
C ALA A 178 -5.42 13.10 0.71
N ASP A 179 -5.35 12.21 1.71
CA ASP A 179 -6.37 12.13 2.76
C ASP A 179 -6.25 13.32 3.73
N HIS A 180 -5.03 13.67 4.16
CA HIS A 180 -4.79 14.79 5.08
C HIS A 180 -5.20 16.15 4.49
N CYS A 181 -5.04 16.36 3.18
CA CYS A 181 -5.54 17.55 2.50
C CYS A 181 -7.07 17.66 2.50
N ARG A 182 -7.79 16.54 2.59
CA ARG A 182 -9.25 16.50 2.65
C ARG A 182 -9.79 16.62 4.08
N ALA A 183 -8.94 16.49 5.10
CA ALA A 183 -9.27 16.60 6.52
C ALA A 183 -9.08 18.03 7.06
N SER A 184 -9.67 19.03 6.40
CA SER A 184 -9.58 20.43 6.78
C SER A 184 -10.10 20.70 8.20
N GLY A 185 -9.46 21.62 8.92
CA GLY A 185 -9.92 22.09 10.24
C GLY A 185 -9.33 21.36 11.45
N MET A 186 -8.31 20.51 11.25
CA MET A 186 -7.59 19.83 12.33
C MET A 186 -6.13 20.33 12.44
N PRO A 187 -5.77 21.16 13.43
CA PRO A 187 -4.43 21.78 13.50
C PRO A 187 -3.26 20.78 13.50
N LYS A 188 -3.41 19.62 14.14
CA LYS A 188 -2.40 18.55 14.14
C LYS A 188 -2.17 17.95 12.75
N VAL A 189 -3.21 17.89 11.92
CA VAL A 189 -3.11 17.41 10.54
C VAL A 189 -2.43 18.47 9.67
N GLU A 190 -2.63 19.76 9.95
CA GLU A 190 -2.00 20.85 9.17
C GLU A 190 -0.48 20.87 9.30
N SER A 191 0.05 20.68 10.51
CA SER A 191 1.50 20.62 10.72
C SER A 191 2.12 19.39 10.06
N LEU A 192 1.48 18.21 10.22
CA LEU A 192 1.88 16.98 9.56
C LEU A 192 1.88 17.12 8.04
N ARG A 193 0.80 17.68 7.48
CA ARG A 193 0.65 17.92 6.03
C ARG A 193 1.81 18.74 5.46
N LYS A 194 2.24 19.78 6.18
CA LYS A 194 3.38 20.60 5.73
C LYS A 194 4.65 19.76 5.63
N MET A 195 4.95 18.96 6.64
CA MET A 195 6.12 18.08 6.63
C MET A 195 6.03 17.01 5.53
N GLU A 196 4.83 16.48 5.27
CA GLU A 196 4.61 15.51 4.18
C GLU A 196 4.84 16.14 2.81
N ILE A 197 4.35 17.37 2.59
CA ILE A 197 4.61 18.15 1.37
C ILE A 197 6.11 18.34 1.20
N ASP A 198 6.79 18.82 2.23
CA ASP A 198 8.24 19.09 2.19
C ASP A 198 9.03 17.82 1.84
N PHE A 199 8.73 16.70 2.51
CA PHE A 199 9.38 15.42 2.22
C PHE A 199 9.12 14.94 0.79
N CYS A 200 7.86 14.93 0.35
CA CYS A 200 7.49 14.42 -0.97
C CYS A 200 8.09 15.27 -2.09
N VAL A 201 8.00 16.59 -1.98
CA VAL A 201 8.56 17.52 -2.98
C VAL A 201 10.07 17.43 -3.02
N LYS A 202 10.73 17.30 -1.87
CA LYS A 202 12.18 17.11 -1.80
C LYS A 202 12.61 15.83 -2.50
N MET A 203 11.97 14.70 -2.21
CA MET A 203 12.22 13.44 -2.91
C MET A 203 12.01 13.55 -4.42
N LEU A 204 10.90 14.16 -4.84
CA LEU A 204 10.56 14.32 -6.26
C LEU A 204 11.51 15.25 -7.02
N ARG A 205 12.04 16.30 -6.37
CA ARG A 205 12.92 17.27 -7.03
C ARG A 205 14.41 16.90 -6.94
N GLU A 206 14.85 16.33 -5.83
CA GLU A 206 16.27 15.99 -5.62
C GLU A 206 16.61 14.55 -6.05
N ASN A 207 15.63 13.63 -6.06
CA ASN A 207 15.84 12.21 -6.32
C ASN A 207 14.87 11.67 -7.39
N PHE A 208 14.56 12.47 -8.41
CA PHE A 208 13.54 12.14 -9.41
C PHE A 208 13.81 10.83 -10.17
N SER A 209 15.07 10.56 -10.55
CA SER A 209 15.46 9.34 -11.26
C SER A 209 15.02 8.07 -10.53
N MET A 210 15.17 8.05 -9.20
CA MET A 210 14.72 6.95 -8.35
C MET A 210 13.20 6.89 -8.28
N CYS A 211 12.52 8.03 -8.23
CA CYS A 211 11.06 8.09 -8.20
C CYS A 211 10.42 7.47 -9.44
N LEU A 212 11.09 7.50 -10.60
CA LEU A 212 10.61 6.85 -11.82
C LEU A 212 10.42 5.32 -11.68
N THR A 213 11.13 4.68 -10.75
CA THR A 213 10.99 3.23 -10.47
C THR A 213 9.62 2.85 -9.91
N ILE A 214 8.87 3.82 -9.37
CA ILE A 214 7.47 3.64 -8.96
C ILE A 214 6.60 3.33 -10.18
N GLY A 215 6.91 3.89 -11.36
CA GLY A 215 6.11 3.70 -12.57
C GLY A 215 4.81 4.50 -12.57
N LYS A 216 3.85 4.04 -13.39
CA LYS A 216 2.62 4.78 -13.72
C LYS A 216 1.81 5.24 -12.50
N ASP A 217 1.76 4.47 -11.41
CA ASP A 217 0.98 4.85 -10.23
C ASP A 217 1.55 6.10 -9.53
N LEU A 218 2.81 6.48 -9.78
CA LEU A 218 3.33 7.79 -9.34
C LEU A 218 2.45 8.93 -9.87
N VAL A 219 2.11 8.87 -11.17
CA VAL A 219 1.26 9.89 -11.81
C VAL A 219 -0.15 9.88 -11.22
N ARG A 220 -0.70 8.69 -10.97
CA ARG A 220 -1.99 8.53 -10.29
C ARG A 220 -2.02 9.18 -8.91
N LEU A 221 -0.93 9.09 -8.14
CA LEU A 221 -0.85 9.71 -6.82
C LEU A 221 -0.66 11.23 -6.91
N LEU A 222 0.16 11.70 -7.85
CA LEU A 222 0.42 13.12 -8.06
C LEU A 222 -0.83 13.89 -8.51
N GLN A 223 -1.73 13.26 -9.28
CA GLN A 223 -2.93 13.93 -9.79
C GLN A 223 -3.87 14.35 -8.63
N ASP A 224 -3.92 13.56 -7.55
CA ASP A 224 -4.73 13.86 -6.37
C ASP A 224 -4.19 15.08 -5.61
N LEU A 225 -2.95 15.50 -5.88
CA LEU A 225 -2.23 16.55 -5.16
C LEU A 225 -2.04 17.83 -5.98
N VAL A 226 -2.50 17.89 -7.24
CA VAL A 226 -2.31 19.03 -8.15
C VAL A 226 -2.86 20.37 -7.61
N HIS A 227 -3.82 20.29 -6.70
CA HIS A 227 -4.41 21.46 -6.06
C HIS A 227 -3.42 22.19 -5.13
N ILE A 228 -2.40 21.49 -4.61
CA ILE A 228 -1.35 22.00 -3.74
C ILE A 228 -0.31 22.79 -4.58
N PRO A 229 0.08 24.02 -4.20
CA PRO A 229 0.96 24.87 -5.02
C PRO A 229 2.31 24.24 -5.42
N GLU A 230 2.95 23.53 -4.49
CA GLU A 230 4.25 22.89 -4.68
C GLU A 230 4.16 21.76 -5.72
N PHE A 231 3.11 20.94 -5.63
CA PHE A 231 2.82 19.89 -6.59
C PHE A 231 2.36 20.43 -7.93
N ARG A 232 1.60 21.53 -7.97
CA ARG A 232 1.25 22.22 -9.22
C ARG A 232 2.49 22.70 -9.96
N THR A 233 3.45 23.25 -9.24
CA THR A 233 4.74 23.68 -9.80
C THR A 233 5.50 22.47 -10.33
N PHE A 234 5.56 21.38 -9.56
CA PHE A 234 6.18 20.13 -10.01
C PHE A 234 5.51 19.59 -11.28
N TRP A 235 4.18 19.58 -11.35
CA TRP A 235 3.41 19.16 -12.52
C TRP A 235 3.71 19.98 -13.77
N ARG A 236 3.81 21.30 -13.62
CA ARG A 236 4.20 22.18 -14.73
C ARG A 236 5.59 21.83 -15.24
N ASP A 237 6.54 21.60 -14.34
CA ASP A 237 7.90 21.24 -14.72
C ASP A 237 7.93 19.82 -15.36
N LEU A 238 7.14 18.87 -14.86
CA LEU A 238 6.99 17.51 -15.41
C LEU A 238 6.48 17.51 -16.86
N LEU A 239 5.53 18.39 -17.18
CA LEU A 239 4.90 18.45 -18.50
C LEU A 239 5.66 19.33 -19.49
N TYR A 240 6.22 20.46 -19.04
CA TYR A 240 6.74 21.50 -19.91
C TYR A 240 8.24 21.79 -19.76
N ASN A 241 8.90 21.27 -18.71
CA ASN A 241 10.34 21.44 -18.48
C ASN A 241 11.00 20.17 -17.89
N PRO A 242 10.87 19.01 -18.53
CA PRO A 242 11.37 17.74 -18.00
C PRO A 242 12.89 17.72 -17.80
N SER A 243 13.65 18.53 -18.55
CA SER A 243 15.09 18.71 -18.35
C SER A 243 15.47 19.25 -16.96
N SER A 244 14.55 19.94 -16.28
CA SER A 244 14.80 20.48 -14.93
C SER A 244 15.04 19.41 -13.86
N PHE A 245 14.65 18.16 -14.12
CA PHE A 245 14.89 17.05 -13.20
C PHE A 245 16.28 16.43 -13.33
N GLY A 246 17.06 16.79 -14.35
CA GLY A 246 18.43 16.29 -14.54
C GLY A 246 18.53 14.77 -14.72
N VAL A 247 17.49 14.14 -15.26
CA VAL A 247 17.47 12.69 -15.52
C VAL A 247 17.71 12.43 -17.00
N ASP A 248 18.82 11.76 -17.30
CA ASP A 248 19.21 11.43 -18.67
C ASP A 248 18.14 10.60 -19.38
N GLY A 249 17.78 11.03 -20.59
CA GLY A 249 16.77 10.38 -21.41
C GLY A 249 15.32 10.62 -20.98
N PHE A 250 15.05 11.25 -19.84
CA PHE A 250 13.68 11.61 -19.45
C PHE A 250 13.22 12.85 -20.22
N SER A 251 12.30 12.67 -21.15
CA SER A 251 11.80 13.77 -21.99
C SER A 251 10.30 13.98 -21.91
N ASP A 252 9.53 13.00 -21.44
CA ASP A 252 8.07 13.06 -21.48
C ASP A 252 7.43 12.15 -20.44
N ILE A 253 6.29 12.58 -19.87
CA ILE A 253 5.51 11.81 -18.90
C ILE A 253 5.03 10.45 -19.45
N SER A 254 4.91 10.29 -20.78
CA SER A 254 4.58 9.00 -21.39
C SER A 254 5.60 7.90 -21.10
N MET A 255 6.84 8.24 -20.76
CA MET A 255 7.83 7.27 -20.29
C MET A 255 7.42 6.65 -18.95
N ILE A 256 6.82 7.46 -18.06
CA ILE A 256 6.31 6.98 -16.77
C ILE A 256 5.07 6.11 -16.99
N TYR A 257 4.16 6.53 -17.88
CA TYR A 257 2.95 5.76 -18.21
C TYR A 257 3.25 4.33 -18.70
N ARG A 258 4.34 4.15 -19.45
CA ARG A 258 4.78 2.84 -19.96
C ARG A 258 5.46 1.98 -18.90
N THR A 259 5.91 2.58 -17.80
CA THR A 259 6.59 1.87 -16.72
C THR A 259 5.56 1.26 -15.77
N GLN A 260 5.58 -0.06 -15.64
CA GLN A 260 4.67 -0.78 -14.73
C GLN A 260 5.08 -0.55 -13.29
N THR A 261 4.09 -0.30 -12.42
CA THR A 261 4.30 -0.19 -10.99
C THR A 261 4.60 -1.58 -10.40
N PRO A 262 5.75 -1.79 -9.75
CA PRO A 262 6.04 -3.05 -9.07
C PRO A 262 5.01 -3.42 -8.00
N LYS A 263 4.72 -4.72 -7.85
CA LYS A 263 3.61 -5.21 -7.00
C LYS A 263 3.71 -4.79 -5.53
N TRP A 264 4.93 -4.67 -5.02
CA TRP A 264 5.18 -4.39 -3.62
C TRP A 264 4.69 -2.99 -3.18
N TYR A 265 4.66 -2.00 -4.08
CA TYR A 265 4.09 -0.67 -3.79
C TYR A 265 2.60 -0.75 -3.44
N PHE A 266 1.82 -1.60 -4.11
CA PHE A 266 0.41 -1.80 -3.77
C PHE A 266 0.24 -2.44 -2.40
N SER A 267 1.13 -3.37 -2.03
CA SER A 267 1.14 -3.96 -0.69
C SER A 267 1.48 -2.95 0.41
N LEU A 268 2.25 -1.89 0.13
CA LEU A 268 2.55 -0.84 1.12
C LEU A 268 1.29 -0.11 1.63
N ARG A 269 0.25 -0.02 0.79
CA ARG A 269 -1.00 0.69 1.13
C ARG A 269 -2.06 -0.20 1.76
N ILE A 270 -1.77 -1.48 1.90
CA ILE A 270 -2.67 -2.47 2.51
C ILE A 270 -2.03 -2.99 3.78
N THR A 271 -2.73 -2.86 4.90
CA THR A 271 -2.19 -3.38 6.17
C THR A 271 -2.07 -4.91 6.13
N PRO A 272 -1.16 -5.52 6.92
CA PRO A 272 -0.99 -6.97 6.90
C PRO A 272 -2.29 -7.75 7.15
N GLU A 273 -3.15 -7.22 8.03
CA GLU A 273 -4.44 -7.83 8.32
C GLU A 273 -5.45 -7.68 7.17
N MET A 274 -5.51 -6.51 6.52
CA MET A 274 -6.33 -6.32 5.33
C MET A 274 -5.90 -7.29 4.23
N GLU A 275 -4.60 -7.38 3.95
CA GLU A 275 -4.06 -8.29 2.94
C GLU A 275 -4.43 -9.74 3.24
N SER A 276 -4.21 -10.20 4.48
CA SER A 276 -4.56 -11.56 4.91
C SER A 276 -6.05 -11.87 4.69
N ARG A 277 -6.96 -10.97 5.09
CA ARG A 277 -8.41 -11.15 4.93
C ARG A 277 -8.86 -11.10 3.47
N LEU A 278 -8.29 -10.19 2.67
CA LEU A 278 -8.57 -10.08 1.23
C LEU A 278 -8.08 -11.32 0.48
N ARG A 279 -6.85 -11.78 0.76
CA ARG A 279 -6.33 -13.02 0.18
C ARG A 279 -7.14 -14.23 0.62
N PHE A 280 -7.56 -14.31 1.88
CA PHE A 280 -8.44 -15.39 2.35
C PHE A 280 -9.75 -15.43 1.56
N LEU A 281 -10.41 -14.27 1.35
CA LEU A 281 -11.57 -14.17 0.47
C LEU A 281 -11.26 -14.75 -0.92
N MET A 282 -10.22 -14.25 -1.60
CA MET A 282 -9.89 -14.60 -2.98
C MET A 282 -9.23 -15.99 -3.18
N THR A 283 -8.95 -16.74 -2.11
CA THR A 283 -8.27 -18.05 -2.22
C THR A 283 -8.95 -19.18 -1.45
N ARG A 284 -9.91 -18.88 -0.56
CA ARG A 284 -10.54 -19.88 0.32
C ARG A 284 -12.06 -19.78 0.40
N VAL A 285 -12.65 -18.63 0.07
CA VAL A 285 -14.09 -18.42 0.27
C VAL A 285 -14.86 -18.72 -1.01
N LYS A 286 -15.80 -19.66 -0.91
CA LYS A 286 -16.70 -20.01 -2.03
C LYS A 286 -17.61 -18.85 -2.40
N PHE A 287 -17.81 -18.65 -3.69
CA PHE A 287 -18.74 -17.68 -4.24
C PHE A 287 -20.17 -17.99 -3.78
N GLY A 288 -20.90 -16.94 -3.35
CA GLY A 288 -22.17 -17.04 -2.64
C GLY A 288 -22.04 -17.05 -1.11
N SER A 289 -20.87 -17.40 -0.56
CA SER A 289 -20.64 -17.46 0.90
C SER A 289 -19.90 -16.24 1.48
N GLN A 290 -19.62 -15.22 0.67
CA GLN A 290 -18.79 -14.08 1.05
C GLN A 290 -19.44 -13.07 2.01
N LYS A 291 -20.78 -13.05 2.13
CA LYS A 291 -21.52 -11.95 2.78
C LYS A 291 -21.02 -11.63 4.19
N ARG A 292 -20.82 -12.66 5.02
CA ARG A 292 -20.36 -12.48 6.42
C ARG A 292 -18.94 -11.93 6.50
N TYR A 293 -18.05 -12.41 5.62
CA TYR A 293 -16.66 -11.96 5.55
C TYR A 293 -16.57 -10.49 5.09
N GLN A 294 -17.37 -10.12 4.08
CA GLN A 294 -17.51 -8.73 3.62
C GLN A 294 -18.01 -7.82 4.75
N MET A 295 -19.06 -8.22 5.47
CA MET A 295 -19.56 -7.48 6.63
C MET A 295 -18.49 -7.29 7.73
N TRP A 296 -17.73 -8.34 8.04
CA TRP A 296 -16.63 -8.24 9.01
C TRP A 296 -15.51 -7.32 8.55
N PHE A 297 -15.18 -7.35 7.26
CA PHE A 297 -14.20 -6.46 6.68
C PHE A 297 -14.69 -5.00 6.72
N THR A 298 -15.91 -4.73 6.26
CA THR A 298 -16.53 -3.40 6.30
C THR A 298 -16.56 -2.85 7.72
N LYS A 299 -17.07 -3.63 8.68
CA LYS A 299 -17.18 -3.20 10.08
C LYS A 299 -15.81 -2.83 10.68
N LYS A 300 -14.76 -3.54 10.30
CA LYS A 300 -13.42 -3.30 10.85
C LYS A 300 -12.68 -2.15 10.16
N PHE A 301 -12.73 -2.09 8.84
CA PHE A 301 -11.84 -1.22 8.05
C PHE A 301 -12.54 -0.07 7.34
N LEU A 302 -13.85 -0.19 7.06
CA LEU A 302 -14.59 0.76 6.22
C LEU A 302 -15.78 1.39 6.96
N ALA A 303 -15.86 1.26 8.28
CA ALA A 303 -17.00 1.72 9.06
C ALA A 303 -17.15 3.26 9.09
N ALA A 304 -16.02 4.00 9.07
CA ALA A 304 -16.02 5.45 9.00
C ALA A 304 -15.91 5.93 7.55
N PRO A 305 -16.69 6.94 7.12
CA PRO A 305 -16.66 7.45 5.74
C PRO A 305 -15.28 7.92 5.27
N GLU A 306 -14.44 8.41 6.17
CA GLU A 306 -13.07 8.85 5.89
C GLU A 306 -12.17 7.67 5.52
N LYS A 307 -12.31 6.56 6.26
CA LYS A 307 -11.57 5.31 6.03
C LYS A 307 -11.92 4.64 4.71
N ASN A 308 -13.00 5.06 4.05
CA ASN A 308 -13.38 4.51 2.75
C ASN A 308 -12.38 4.88 1.65
N SER A 309 -11.52 5.89 1.84
CA SER A 309 -10.49 6.25 0.85
C SER A 309 -9.53 5.08 0.57
N VAL A 310 -9.34 4.16 1.52
CA VAL A 310 -8.53 2.93 1.34
C VAL A 310 -9.10 1.99 0.28
N ILE A 311 -10.38 2.13 -0.09
CA ILE A 311 -11.00 1.33 -1.16
C ILE A 311 -10.22 1.50 -2.48
N ILE A 312 -9.73 2.71 -2.76
CA ILE A 312 -8.92 3.01 -3.96
C ILE A 312 -7.66 2.15 -3.97
N ASP A 313 -6.99 2.04 -2.82
CA ASP A 313 -5.77 1.24 -2.64
C ASP A 313 -6.07 -0.27 -2.72
N ILE A 314 -7.19 -0.71 -2.14
CA ILE A 314 -7.65 -2.11 -2.21
C ILE A 314 -7.94 -2.51 -3.66
N VAL A 315 -8.56 -1.63 -4.45
CA VAL A 315 -8.83 -1.88 -5.88
C VAL A 315 -7.52 -2.10 -6.63
N ARG A 316 -6.51 -1.24 -6.45
CA ARG A 316 -5.18 -1.42 -7.06
C ARG A 316 -4.52 -2.72 -6.59
N PHE A 317 -4.60 -3.05 -5.30
CA PHE A 317 -4.06 -4.30 -4.77
C PHE A 317 -4.70 -5.55 -5.41
N ILE A 318 -6.03 -5.59 -5.52
CA ILE A 318 -6.75 -6.71 -6.13
C ILE A 318 -6.40 -6.85 -7.62
N CYS A 319 -6.28 -5.74 -8.35
CA CYS A 319 -5.97 -5.78 -9.77
C CYS A 319 -4.51 -6.18 -10.03
N CYS A 320 -3.57 -5.60 -9.28
CA CYS A 320 -2.15 -5.59 -9.65
C CYS A 320 -1.25 -6.48 -8.78
N ALA A 321 -1.63 -6.74 -7.52
CA ALA A 321 -0.82 -7.50 -6.56
C ALA A 321 -1.42 -8.86 -6.18
N HIS A 322 -2.65 -9.16 -6.62
CA HIS A 322 -3.28 -10.46 -6.47
C HIS A 322 -3.66 -11.05 -7.82
N HIS A 323 -2.85 -12.00 -8.31
CA HIS A 323 -3.12 -12.79 -9.51
C HIS A 323 -3.39 -14.24 -9.08
N PRO A 324 -4.65 -14.71 -9.12
CA PRO A 324 -4.99 -16.07 -8.72
C PRO A 324 -4.33 -17.12 -9.62
N SER A 325 -4.06 -18.31 -9.09
CA SER A 325 -3.61 -19.44 -9.92
C SER A 325 -4.77 -19.97 -10.78
N ASN A 326 -4.45 -20.71 -11.85
CA ASN A 326 -5.46 -21.33 -12.71
C ASN A 326 -6.42 -22.23 -11.91
N ASP A 327 -5.93 -22.95 -10.90
CA ASP A 327 -6.77 -23.77 -10.03
C ASP A 327 -7.83 -22.92 -9.30
N VAL A 328 -7.46 -21.74 -8.82
CA VAL A 328 -8.40 -20.82 -8.17
C VAL A 328 -9.37 -20.25 -9.20
N ILE A 329 -8.89 -19.87 -10.40
CA ILE A 329 -9.73 -19.32 -11.48
C ILE A 329 -10.81 -20.34 -11.92
N HIS A 330 -10.48 -21.63 -11.96
CA HIS A 330 -11.39 -22.71 -12.36
C HIS A 330 -12.19 -23.32 -11.19
N SER A 331 -12.10 -22.74 -9.98
CA SER A 331 -12.80 -23.21 -8.79
C SER A 331 -14.10 -22.44 -8.53
N ASP A 332 -14.78 -22.80 -7.44
CA ASP A 332 -15.94 -22.07 -6.91
C ASP A 332 -15.57 -20.93 -5.95
N ILE A 333 -14.30 -20.52 -5.88
CA ILE A 333 -13.84 -19.40 -5.05
C ILE A 333 -14.37 -18.07 -5.60
N ILE A 334 -14.67 -17.11 -4.72
CA ILE A 334 -15.10 -15.76 -5.11
C ILE A 334 -14.09 -15.11 -6.07
N PRO A 335 -14.51 -14.72 -7.28
CA PRO A 335 -13.61 -14.10 -8.25
C PRO A 335 -13.32 -12.64 -7.89
N ARG A 336 -12.18 -12.13 -8.37
CA ARG A 336 -11.72 -10.75 -8.11
C ARG A 336 -12.75 -9.69 -8.48
N TRP A 337 -13.41 -9.85 -9.63
CA TRP A 337 -14.42 -8.91 -10.10
C TRP A 337 -15.60 -8.76 -9.12
N ALA A 338 -16.00 -9.84 -8.45
CA ALA A 338 -17.12 -9.80 -7.50
C ALA A 338 -16.77 -9.01 -6.23
N LEU A 339 -15.52 -9.10 -5.77
CA LEU A 339 -15.03 -8.26 -4.67
C LEU A 339 -14.95 -6.78 -5.08
N LEU A 340 -14.49 -6.49 -6.30
CA LEU A 340 -14.45 -5.12 -6.82
C LEU A 340 -15.86 -4.51 -6.92
N GLY A 341 -16.86 -5.28 -7.37
CA GLY A 341 -18.25 -4.84 -7.37
C GLY A 341 -18.77 -4.48 -5.98
N TRP A 342 -18.45 -5.30 -4.97
CA TRP A 342 -18.77 -5.00 -3.57
C TRP A 342 -18.08 -3.73 -3.07
N LEU A 343 -16.80 -3.54 -3.39
CA LEU A 343 -16.02 -2.37 -2.97
C LEU A 343 -16.54 -1.06 -3.60
N LEU A 344 -16.87 -1.08 -4.90
CA LEU A 344 -17.49 0.07 -5.57
C LEU A 344 -18.82 0.45 -4.92
N LYS A 345 -19.67 -0.55 -4.61
CA LYS A 345 -20.94 -0.33 -3.89
C LYS A 345 -20.76 0.11 -2.43
N SER A 346 -19.59 -0.13 -1.84
CA SER A 346 -19.28 0.29 -0.48
C SER A 346 -18.77 1.74 -0.40
N SER A 347 -18.50 2.38 -1.54
CA SER A 347 -18.00 3.75 -1.58
C SER A 347 -19.11 4.74 -1.24
N VAL A 348 -18.92 5.53 -0.19
CA VAL A 348 -19.94 6.50 0.27
C VAL A 348 -19.79 7.88 -0.38
N LYS A 349 -18.56 8.31 -0.72
CA LYS A 349 -18.28 9.65 -1.25
C LYS A 349 -17.99 9.57 -2.76
N ASN A 350 -18.57 10.48 -3.55
CA ASN A 350 -18.43 10.50 -5.02
C ASN A 350 -16.97 10.48 -5.51
N TYR A 351 -16.07 11.21 -4.84
CA TYR A 351 -14.66 11.22 -5.22
C TYR A 351 -13.98 9.86 -5.00
N ILE A 352 -14.39 9.11 -3.97
CA ILE A 352 -13.85 7.76 -3.70
C ILE A 352 -14.31 6.81 -4.80
N GLU A 353 -15.58 6.90 -5.19
CA GLU A 353 -16.13 6.12 -6.29
C GLU A 353 -15.39 6.44 -7.60
N ALA A 354 -15.24 7.72 -7.96
CA ALA A 354 -14.53 8.15 -9.16
C ALA A 354 -13.06 7.68 -9.16
N ASN A 355 -12.34 7.89 -8.06
CA ASN A 355 -10.94 7.44 -7.93
C ASN A 355 -10.82 5.91 -7.91
N SER A 356 -11.83 5.18 -7.44
CA SER A 356 -11.86 3.71 -7.49
C SER A 356 -12.08 3.20 -8.91
N LYS A 357 -12.95 3.86 -9.70
CA LYS A 357 -13.10 3.58 -11.13
C LYS A 357 -11.81 3.88 -11.91
N LEU A 358 -11.15 5.00 -11.59
CA LEU A 358 -9.84 5.31 -12.16
C LEU A 358 -8.79 4.27 -11.79
N ALA A 359 -8.73 3.84 -10.53
CA ALA A 359 -7.84 2.78 -10.08
C ALA A 359 -8.10 1.44 -10.80
N LEU A 360 -9.37 1.12 -11.08
CA LEU A 360 -9.79 -0.07 -11.81
C LEU A 360 -9.37 -0.02 -13.29
N PHE A 361 -9.49 1.14 -13.94
CA PHE A 361 -9.14 1.33 -15.34
C PHE A 361 -7.70 1.82 -15.58
N TYR A 362 -6.91 2.06 -14.54
CA TYR A 362 -5.61 2.71 -14.68
C TYR A 362 -4.65 1.94 -15.61
N ASP A 363 -4.65 0.61 -15.52
CA ASP A 363 -3.85 -0.24 -16.38
C ASP A 363 -4.41 -0.42 -17.80
N TRP A 364 -5.65 0.01 -18.05
CA TRP A 364 -6.22 0.05 -19.40
C TRP A 364 -5.67 1.22 -20.21
N LEU A 365 -5.50 2.39 -19.58
CA LEU A 365 -5.08 3.62 -20.27
C LEU A 365 -3.76 3.47 -21.01
N PHE A 366 -2.84 2.70 -20.43
CA PHE A 366 -1.49 2.49 -20.94
C PHE A 366 -1.17 1.01 -21.04
N PHE A 367 -2.14 0.22 -21.49
CA PHE A 367 -1.98 -1.21 -21.65
C PHE A 367 -0.91 -1.53 -22.69
N ASP A 368 0.02 -2.41 -22.32
CA ASP A 368 1.02 -2.98 -23.21
C ASP A 368 0.95 -4.50 -23.11
N GLU A 369 0.65 -5.14 -24.23
CA GLU A 369 0.52 -6.60 -24.29
C GLU A 369 1.87 -7.32 -24.19
N LYS A 370 2.98 -6.64 -24.48
CA LYS A 370 4.32 -7.25 -24.43
C LYS A 370 4.74 -7.68 -23.02
N VAL A 371 3.98 -7.27 -22.00
CA VAL A 371 4.25 -7.58 -20.59
C VAL A 371 3.24 -8.62 -20.11
N ASP A 372 3.69 -9.86 -19.92
CA ASP A 372 2.83 -11.04 -19.66
C ASP A 372 1.79 -10.86 -18.54
N SER A 373 2.09 -10.09 -17.48
CA SER A 373 1.18 -9.90 -16.35
C SER A 373 0.08 -8.86 -16.56
N THR A 374 0.08 -8.11 -17.67
CA THR A 374 -0.84 -6.97 -17.85
C THR A 374 -2.29 -7.40 -18.05
N ILE A 375 -2.53 -8.58 -18.62
CA ILE A 375 -3.91 -9.09 -18.81
C ILE A 375 -4.63 -9.25 -17.46
N MET A 376 -3.93 -9.75 -16.44
CA MET A 376 -4.47 -9.94 -15.10
C MET A 376 -4.78 -8.61 -14.40
N ASN A 377 -4.16 -7.49 -14.84
CA ASN A 377 -4.44 -6.16 -14.29
C ASN A 377 -5.71 -5.54 -14.88
N VAL A 378 -6.07 -5.91 -16.12
CA VAL A 378 -7.21 -5.32 -16.86
C VAL A 378 -8.47 -6.20 -16.85
N GLU A 379 -8.34 -7.52 -16.76
CA GLU A 379 -9.48 -8.44 -16.72
C GLU A 379 -10.55 -8.12 -15.67
N PRO A 380 -10.22 -7.65 -14.44
CA PRO A 380 -11.24 -7.57 -13.41
C PRO A 380 -12.33 -6.55 -13.73
N ALA A 381 -11.97 -5.48 -14.45
CA ALA A 381 -12.90 -4.44 -14.87
C ALA A 381 -13.93 -4.96 -15.86
N VAL A 382 -13.50 -5.71 -16.88
CA VAL A 382 -14.41 -6.24 -17.90
C VAL A 382 -15.30 -7.35 -17.34
N LEU A 383 -14.73 -8.24 -16.53
CA LEU A 383 -15.51 -9.30 -15.90
C LEU A 383 -16.55 -8.72 -14.94
N LEU A 384 -16.22 -7.64 -14.24
CA LEU A 384 -17.19 -6.92 -13.41
C LEU A 384 -18.33 -6.34 -14.25
N MET A 385 -18.02 -5.71 -15.40
CA MET A 385 -19.04 -5.18 -16.31
C MET A 385 -19.95 -6.29 -16.85
N VAL A 386 -19.38 -7.39 -17.32
CA VAL A 386 -20.14 -8.50 -17.92
C VAL A 386 -21.01 -9.21 -16.88
N HIS A 387 -20.44 -9.59 -15.74
CA HIS A 387 -21.16 -10.36 -14.72
C HIS A 387 -22.14 -9.52 -13.89
N SER A 388 -22.03 -8.18 -13.93
CA SER A 388 -23.00 -7.29 -13.29
C SER A 388 -24.32 -7.18 -14.06
N LEU A 389 -24.33 -7.37 -15.39
CA LEU A 389 -25.51 -7.12 -16.22
C LEU A 389 -26.82 -7.74 -15.72
N PRO A 390 -26.87 -9.01 -15.25
CA PRO A 390 -28.14 -9.63 -14.89
C PRO A 390 -28.84 -9.01 -13.66
N LYS A 391 -28.10 -8.33 -12.77
CA LYS A 391 -28.62 -7.87 -11.46
C LYS A 391 -28.24 -6.44 -11.10
N TYR A 392 -27.15 -5.93 -11.66
CA TYR A 392 -26.50 -4.68 -11.29
C TYR A 392 -26.04 -3.94 -12.56
N ALA A 393 -26.90 -3.85 -13.58
CA ALA A 393 -26.58 -3.20 -14.86
C ALA A 393 -26.15 -1.74 -14.70
N ASP A 394 -26.55 -1.07 -13.60
CA ASP A 394 -26.10 0.27 -13.23
C ASP A 394 -24.58 0.33 -13.04
N ILE A 395 -23.95 -0.71 -12.48
CA ILE A 395 -22.49 -0.81 -12.38
C ILE A 395 -21.87 -0.81 -13.77
N THR A 396 -22.39 -1.62 -14.69
CA THR A 396 -21.87 -1.74 -16.06
C THR A 396 -21.99 -0.42 -16.83
N ASN A 397 -23.15 0.22 -16.77
CA ASN A 397 -23.36 1.52 -17.40
C ASN A 397 -22.40 2.58 -16.84
N SER A 398 -22.27 2.64 -15.51
CA SER A 398 -21.39 3.58 -14.82
C SER A 398 -19.91 3.37 -15.14
N LEU A 399 -19.47 2.12 -15.30
CA LEU A 399 -18.09 1.80 -15.68
C LEU A 399 -17.80 2.12 -17.16
N LEU A 400 -18.72 1.80 -18.07
CA LEU A 400 -18.57 2.16 -19.49
C LEU A 400 -18.54 3.67 -19.68
N GLU A 401 -19.45 4.40 -19.03
CA GLU A 401 -19.46 5.87 -19.04
C GLU A 401 -18.12 6.43 -18.54
N PHE A 402 -17.62 5.92 -17.41
CA PHE A 402 -16.35 6.37 -16.86
C PHE A 402 -15.16 6.05 -17.79
N LEU A 403 -15.12 4.86 -18.40
CA LEU A 403 -14.08 4.50 -19.37
C LEU A 403 -14.05 5.48 -20.54
N PHE A 404 -15.22 5.90 -21.03
CA PHE A 404 -15.32 6.89 -22.10
C PHE A 404 -14.89 8.30 -21.66
N ILE A 405 -15.19 8.70 -20.41
CA ILE A 405 -14.65 9.95 -19.85
C ILE A 405 -13.11 9.93 -19.85
N LEU A 406 -12.50 8.79 -19.49
CA LEU A 406 -11.04 8.65 -19.52
C LEU A 406 -10.49 8.68 -20.96
N LEU A 407 -11.13 7.97 -21.89
CA LEU A 407 -10.75 7.97 -23.31
C LEU A 407 -10.75 9.38 -23.91
N ASP A 408 -11.74 10.20 -23.53
CA ASP A 408 -11.88 11.54 -24.09
C ASP A 408 -11.01 12.59 -23.41
N GLY A 409 -10.72 12.42 -22.11
CA GLY A 409 -10.24 13.52 -21.28
C GLY A 409 -9.11 13.21 -20.29
N TYR A 410 -8.55 11.99 -20.24
CA TYR A 410 -7.49 11.69 -19.25
C TYR A 410 -6.21 12.50 -19.50
N ASP A 411 -5.68 12.45 -20.73
CA ASP A 411 -4.50 13.22 -21.16
C ASP A 411 -4.73 13.69 -22.59
N LEU A 412 -5.11 14.97 -22.74
CA LEU A 412 -5.52 15.54 -24.03
C LEU A 412 -4.36 15.60 -25.03
N GLU A 413 -3.13 15.85 -24.56
CA GLU A 413 -1.94 15.90 -25.40
C GLU A 413 -1.55 14.51 -25.90
N ARG A 414 -1.82 13.47 -25.10
CA ARG A 414 -1.47 12.08 -25.39
C ARG A 414 -2.71 11.22 -25.62
N LYS A 415 -3.78 11.79 -26.16
CA LYS A 415 -5.06 11.10 -26.38
C LYS A 415 -4.90 9.81 -27.19
N GLU A 416 -4.04 9.81 -28.21
CA GLU A 416 -3.75 8.61 -28.99
C GLU A 416 -3.12 7.48 -28.16
N LEU A 417 -2.27 7.81 -27.18
CA LEU A 417 -1.66 6.83 -26.31
C LEU A 417 -2.73 6.15 -25.45
N VAL A 418 -3.66 6.94 -24.89
CA VAL A 418 -4.79 6.45 -24.11
C VAL A 418 -5.71 5.56 -24.96
N ALA A 419 -6.06 6.02 -26.16
CA ALA A 419 -6.89 5.27 -27.10
C ALA A 419 -6.23 3.93 -27.50
N ARG A 420 -4.92 3.94 -27.81
CA ARG A 420 -4.16 2.72 -28.12
C ARG A 420 -4.12 1.75 -26.94
N GLY A 421 -3.94 2.23 -25.71
CA GLY A 421 -3.98 1.40 -24.51
C GLY A 421 -5.34 0.72 -24.33
N ILE A 422 -6.42 1.50 -24.37
CA ILE A 422 -7.79 0.97 -24.20
C ILE A 422 -8.12 -0.04 -25.31
N CYS A 423 -7.83 0.28 -26.58
CA CYS A 423 -8.01 -0.66 -27.69
C CYS A 423 -7.15 -1.92 -27.53
N GLY A 424 -5.90 -1.77 -27.10
CA GLY A 424 -4.99 -2.89 -26.81
C GLY A 424 -5.58 -3.82 -25.75
N ALA A 425 -6.14 -3.26 -24.67
CA ALA A 425 -6.79 -4.03 -23.62
C ALA A 425 -8.00 -4.80 -24.15
N PHE A 426 -8.92 -4.14 -24.90
CA PHE A 426 -10.07 -4.83 -25.52
C PHE A 426 -9.64 -5.98 -26.43
N ARG A 427 -8.68 -5.75 -27.35
CA ARG A 427 -8.20 -6.81 -28.26
C ARG A 427 -7.54 -7.97 -27.50
N ALA A 428 -6.75 -7.67 -26.47
CA ALA A 428 -6.09 -8.69 -25.65
C ALA A 428 -7.10 -9.53 -24.86
N LEU A 429 -8.11 -8.90 -24.24
CA LEU A 429 -9.17 -9.58 -23.48
C LEU A 429 -9.98 -10.55 -24.35
N LEU A 430 -10.31 -10.16 -25.58
CA LEU A 430 -11.02 -11.02 -26.54
C LEU A 430 -10.13 -12.19 -26.99
N ARG A 431 -8.91 -11.91 -27.46
CA ARG A 431 -7.99 -12.94 -27.97
C ARG A 431 -7.56 -13.95 -26.91
N LYS A 432 -7.40 -13.52 -25.66
CA LYS A 432 -7.07 -14.41 -24.52
C LYS A 432 -8.30 -15.14 -23.97
N GLY A 433 -9.49 -14.92 -24.53
CA GLY A 433 -10.71 -15.61 -24.16
C GLY A 433 -11.28 -15.21 -22.79
N VAL A 434 -10.85 -14.08 -22.22
CA VAL A 434 -11.41 -13.54 -20.97
C VAL A 434 -12.88 -13.20 -21.17
N VAL A 435 -13.21 -12.65 -22.35
CA VAL A 435 -14.59 -12.47 -22.84
C VAL A 435 -14.68 -13.14 -24.20
N GLN A 436 -15.74 -13.92 -24.45
CA GLN A 436 -15.90 -14.69 -25.69
C GLN A 436 -16.37 -13.81 -26.87
N SER A 437 -17.23 -12.83 -26.61
CA SER A 437 -17.67 -11.84 -27.59
C SER A 437 -18.10 -10.55 -26.88
N TRP A 438 -17.91 -9.41 -27.55
CA TRP A 438 -18.42 -8.11 -27.09
C TRP A 438 -19.93 -7.96 -27.27
N ASP A 439 -20.59 -8.87 -27.98
CA ASP A 439 -22.06 -8.91 -28.13
C ASP A 439 -22.78 -8.97 -26.78
N ILE A 440 -22.14 -9.54 -25.74
CA ILE A 440 -22.69 -9.55 -24.40
C ILE A 440 -22.95 -8.15 -23.83
N LEU A 441 -22.16 -7.14 -24.25
CA LEU A 441 -22.37 -5.74 -23.90
C LEU A 441 -23.17 -5.00 -24.99
N ILE A 442 -22.88 -5.25 -26.26
CA ILE A 442 -23.47 -4.53 -27.40
C ILE A 442 -24.94 -4.91 -27.63
N SER A 443 -25.32 -6.17 -27.41
CA SER A 443 -26.68 -6.65 -27.64
C SER A 443 -27.55 -6.60 -26.38
N CYS A 444 -27.00 -6.19 -25.23
CA CYS A 444 -27.76 -6.15 -23.98
C CYS A 444 -28.67 -4.91 -23.91
N ASP A 445 -29.97 -5.12 -23.70
CA ASP A 445 -30.95 -4.02 -23.58
C ASP A 445 -30.78 -3.20 -22.29
N MET A 446 -30.15 -3.78 -21.27
CA MET A 446 -29.89 -3.10 -20.00
C MET A 446 -28.72 -2.10 -20.07
N VAL A 447 -27.95 -2.12 -21.16
CA VAL A 447 -26.90 -1.14 -21.43
C VAL A 447 -27.50 0.02 -22.23
N SER A 448 -27.24 1.25 -21.79
CA SER A 448 -27.71 2.46 -22.44
C SER A 448 -27.31 2.51 -23.92
N SER A 449 -28.25 2.84 -24.82
CA SER A 449 -28.04 2.86 -26.27
C SER A 449 -26.86 3.74 -26.70
N ASN A 450 -26.71 4.91 -26.09
CA ASN A 450 -25.57 5.80 -26.37
C ASN A 450 -24.23 5.12 -26.02
N LEU A 451 -24.16 4.41 -24.89
CA LEU A 451 -22.93 3.69 -24.51
C LEU A 451 -22.65 2.53 -25.46
N LYS A 452 -23.68 1.83 -25.94
CA LYS A 452 -23.55 0.77 -26.95
C LYS A 452 -23.00 1.30 -28.26
N GLU A 453 -23.57 2.39 -28.79
CA GLU A 453 -23.11 3.02 -30.03
C GLU A 453 -21.65 3.47 -29.92
N ARG A 454 -21.27 4.08 -28.80
CA ARG A 454 -19.89 4.47 -28.54
C ARG A 454 -18.95 3.27 -28.43
N LEU A 455 -19.39 2.17 -27.81
CA LEU A 455 -18.59 0.95 -27.70
C LEU A 455 -18.37 0.30 -29.06
N VAL A 456 -19.41 0.20 -29.89
CA VAL A 456 -19.31 -0.31 -31.27
C VAL A 456 -18.32 0.51 -32.08
N LYS A 457 -18.42 1.84 -32.00
CA LYS A 457 -17.49 2.74 -32.68
C LYS A 457 -16.06 2.53 -32.20
N LEU A 458 -15.82 2.54 -30.89
CA LEU A 458 -14.50 2.30 -30.32
C LEU A 458 -13.92 0.96 -30.79
N LEU A 459 -14.69 -0.12 -30.74
CA LEU A 459 -14.24 -1.46 -31.14
C LEU A 459 -13.99 -1.60 -32.65
N SER A 460 -14.59 -0.73 -33.48
CA SER A 460 -14.35 -0.68 -34.93
C SER A 460 -13.12 0.18 -35.30
N ASP A 461 -12.81 1.15 -34.45
CA ASP A 461 -11.58 1.97 -34.55
C ASP A 461 -10.37 1.23 -33.93
N CYS A 462 -10.65 0.25 -33.07
CA CYS A 462 -9.74 -0.83 -32.75
C CYS A 462 -9.73 -1.88 -33.91
#